data_AF-A0A6A8M7C7-F1
#
_entry.id   AF-A0A6A8M7C7-F1
#
_cell.length_a   1.000
_cell.length_b   1.000
_cell.length_c   1.000
_cell.angle_alpha   90.00
_cell.angle_beta   90.00
_cell.angle_gamma   90.00
#
_symmetry.space_group_name_H-M   'P 1'
#
loop_
_entity.id
_entity.type
_entity.pdbx_description
1 polymer ?
#
loop_
_entity_poly.entity_id
_entity_poly.type
_entity_poly.pdbx_seq_one_letter_code
_entity_poly.pdbx_strand_id
1 'polypeptide(L)'
;MATTKETMKIIAMGLGETGARETESCAGCPLVDALARRAAKHFTEMTEEMDEETVLEIVRKLETAACSDEPDAMITLLGRIFRQNGMESAAAEMEALSYCISEVPDACGVFADSFFDDGYVDWYCVEGWLRDMFPSKDQKLLS
;
A
#
# COMPACT_ATOMS: atom_id res chain seq x y z
N MET A 1 -19.72 -1.83 25.39
CA MET A 1 -18.43 -1.98 26.11
C MET A 1 -17.36 -1.60 25.11
N ALA A 2 -16.74 -0.42 25.25
CA ALA A 2 -15.79 0.09 24.26
C ALA A 2 -14.39 -0.41 24.60
N THR A 3 -13.78 -1.17 23.70
CA THR A 3 -12.37 -1.56 23.78
C THR A 3 -11.54 -0.29 23.74
N THR A 4 -10.74 -0.03 24.78
CA THR A 4 -9.95 1.20 24.88
C THR A 4 -8.73 1.15 23.98
N LYS A 5 -8.27 2.33 23.54
CA LYS A 5 -7.11 2.54 22.65
C LYS A 5 -5.87 1.73 23.05
N GLU A 6 -5.62 1.65 24.35
CA GLU A 6 -4.51 0.87 24.92
C GLU A 6 -4.65 -0.63 24.67
N THR A 7 -5.87 -1.17 24.71
CA THR A 7 -6.13 -2.59 24.45
C THR A 7 -5.90 -2.95 22.99
N MET A 8 -6.26 -2.08 22.05
CA MET A 8 -5.94 -2.28 20.62
C MET A 8 -4.43 -2.26 20.37
N LYS A 9 -3.71 -1.33 21.03
CA LYS A 9 -2.26 -1.24 20.93
C LYS A 9 -1.57 -2.53 21.40
N ILE A 10 -1.97 -3.06 22.56
CA ILE A 10 -1.40 -4.30 23.11
C ILE A 10 -1.70 -5.51 22.22
N ILE A 11 -2.90 -5.59 21.63
CA ILE A 11 -3.26 -6.67 20.71
C ILE A 11 -2.42 -6.59 19.42
N ALA A 12 -2.21 -5.39 18.87
CA ALA A 12 -1.41 -5.17 17.68
C ALA A 12 0.09 -5.47 17.90
N MET A 13 0.61 -5.22 19.10
CA MET A 13 2.02 -5.41 19.45
C MET A 13 2.37 -6.84 19.88
N GLY A 14 1.38 -7.72 20.05
CA GLY A 14 1.60 -9.07 20.59
C GLY A 14 1.96 -9.06 22.08
N LEU A 15 1.49 -10.07 22.82
CA LEU A 15 1.88 -10.31 24.22
C LEU A 15 3.34 -10.80 24.29
N GLY A 16 4.29 -9.93 23.94
CA GLY A 16 5.73 -10.15 23.97
C GLY A 16 6.40 -9.30 25.05
N GLU A 17 7.39 -9.87 25.71
CA GLU A 17 7.92 -9.47 27.01
C GLU A 17 8.57 -8.08 27.04
N THR A 18 8.37 -7.38 28.15
CA THR A 18 9.07 -6.13 28.50
C THR A 18 10.58 -6.38 28.62
N GLY A 19 11.35 -6.11 27.56
CA GLY A 19 12.80 -6.15 27.60
C GLY A 19 13.41 -5.48 26.38
N ALA A 20 14.15 -4.38 26.61
CA ALA A 20 14.97 -3.63 25.66
C ALA A 20 14.30 -3.26 24.31
N ARG A 21 13.87 -2.00 24.18
CA ARG A 21 13.48 -1.40 22.89
C ARG A 21 14.68 -1.35 21.94
N GLU A 22 14.97 -2.46 21.30
CA GLU A 22 15.45 -2.45 19.92
C GLU A 22 14.32 -1.82 19.10
N THR A 23 14.63 -0.93 18.17
CA THR A 23 13.65 -0.43 17.21
C THR A 23 13.10 -1.64 16.46
N GLU A 24 11.91 -2.09 16.85
CA GLU A 24 11.27 -3.28 16.30
C GLU A 24 11.10 -3.09 14.80
N SER A 25 11.94 -3.76 14.02
CA SER A 25 11.82 -3.78 12.56
C SER A 25 10.50 -4.43 12.20
N CYS A 26 9.74 -3.81 11.30
CA CYS A 26 8.49 -4.40 10.79
C CYS A 26 8.74 -5.55 9.80
N ALA A 27 10.00 -5.90 9.53
CA ALA A 27 10.37 -6.96 8.60
C ALA A 27 9.67 -8.27 8.98
N GLY A 28 8.74 -8.71 8.13
CA GLY A 28 7.97 -9.94 8.35
C GLY A 28 6.77 -9.81 9.30
N CYS A 29 6.27 -8.61 9.57
CA CYS A 29 5.04 -8.41 10.34
C CYS A 29 3.82 -9.01 9.61
N PRO A 30 3.22 -10.11 10.12
CA PRO A 30 2.14 -10.79 9.41
C PRO A 30 0.88 -9.93 9.26
N LEU A 31 0.70 -8.95 10.16
CA LEU A 31 -0.42 -8.03 10.11
C LEU A 31 -0.30 -7.05 8.93
N VAL A 32 0.90 -6.51 8.70
CA VAL A 32 1.14 -5.56 7.60
C VAL A 32 1.01 -6.26 6.26
N ASP A 33 1.57 -7.47 6.10
CA ASP A 33 1.41 -8.27 4.88
C ASP A 33 -0.08 -8.60 4.61
N ALA A 34 -0.83 -9.02 5.64
CA ALA A 34 -2.25 -9.31 5.49
C ALA A 34 -3.08 -8.08 5.10
N LEU A 35 -2.73 -6.90 5.61
CA LEU A 35 -3.38 -5.63 5.26
C LEU A 35 -3.00 -5.18 3.85
N ALA A 36 -1.73 -5.34 3.45
CA ALA A 36 -1.27 -5.04 2.09
C ALA A 36 -2.01 -5.89 1.04
N ARG A 37 -2.08 -7.21 1.24
CA ARG A 37 -2.83 -8.12 0.35
C ARG A 37 -4.31 -7.77 0.28
N ARG A 38 -4.91 -7.38 1.40
CA ARG A 38 -6.32 -6.95 1.42
C ARG A 38 -6.52 -5.64 0.69
N ALA A 39 -5.62 -4.68 0.87
CA ALA A 39 -5.63 -3.43 0.14
C ALA A 39 -5.45 -3.66 -1.37
N ALA A 40 -4.55 -4.56 -1.78
CA ALA A 40 -4.37 -4.95 -3.19
C ALA A 40 -5.66 -5.55 -3.76
N LYS A 41 -6.32 -6.46 -3.03
CA LYS A 41 -7.62 -6.99 -3.43
C LYS A 41 -8.67 -5.89 -3.62
N HIS A 42 -8.78 -4.96 -2.67
CA HIS A 42 -9.69 -3.82 -2.79
C HIS A 42 -9.34 -2.92 -3.97
N PHE A 43 -8.04 -2.74 -4.25
CA PHE A 43 -7.57 -2.02 -5.41
C PHE A 43 -7.98 -2.70 -6.72
N THR A 44 -7.85 -4.02 -6.82
CA THR A 44 -8.35 -4.79 -7.98
C THR A 44 -9.84 -4.63 -8.16
N GLU A 45 -10.64 -4.82 -7.10
CA GLU A 45 -12.10 -4.66 -7.12
C GLU A 45 -12.50 -3.24 -7.56
N MET A 46 -11.78 -2.22 -7.10
CA MET A 46 -12.02 -0.81 -7.47
C MET A 46 -11.70 -0.53 -8.94
N THR A 47 -10.67 -1.18 -9.48
CA THR A 47 -10.11 -0.85 -10.80
C THR A 47 -10.64 -1.73 -11.92
N GLU A 48 -11.46 -2.75 -11.62
CA GLU A 48 -11.96 -3.72 -12.59
C GLU A 48 -12.69 -3.07 -13.79
N GLU A 49 -13.39 -1.96 -13.57
CA GLU A 49 -14.12 -1.22 -14.62
C GLU A 49 -13.38 0.04 -15.11
N MET A 50 -12.19 0.32 -14.59
CA MET A 50 -11.39 1.49 -14.95
C MET A 50 -10.58 1.24 -16.22
N ASP A 51 -10.29 2.29 -16.98
CA ASP A 51 -9.38 2.17 -18.12
C ASP A 51 -7.94 1.91 -17.65
N GLU A 52 -7.21 1.10 -18.42
CA GLU A 52 -5.86 0.68 -18.10
C GLU A 52 -4.89 1.84 -17.86
N GLU A 53 -5.00 2.93 -18.64
CA GLU A 53 -4.15 4.11 -18.49
C GLU A 53 -4.37 4.79 -17.14
N THR A 54 -5.63 4.94 -16.71
CA THR A 54 -5.95 5.50 -15.40
C THR A 54 -5.40 4.61 -14.29
N VAL A 55 -5.49 3.28 -14.41
CA VAL A 55 -4.93 2.36 -13.40
C VAL A 55 -3.41 2.49 -13.34
N LEU A 56 -2.73 2.51 -14.49
CA LEU A 56 -1.27 2.75 -14.58
C LEU A 56 -0.86 4.08 -13.95
N GLU A 57 -1.60 5.16 -14.20
CA GLU A 57 -1.34 6.45 -13.58
C GLU A 57 -1.48 6.41 -12.04
N ILE A 58 -2.46 5.66 -11.53
CA ILE A 58 -2.66 5.50 -10.10
C ILE A 58 -1.49 4.71 -9.49
N VAL A 59 -1.12 3.58 -10.09
CA VAL A 59 0.01 2.75 -9.62
C VAL A 59 1.29 3.57 -9.59
N ARG A 60 1.60 4.33 -10.64
CA ARG A 60 2.78 5.23 -10.67
C ARG A 60 2.78 6.27 -9.56
N LYS A 61 1.62 6.86 -9.23
CA LYS A 61 1.50 7.81 -8.11
C LYS A 61 1.75 7.11 -6.78
N LEU A 62 1.29 5.88 -6.62
CA LEU A 62 1.55 5.07 -5.42
C LEU A 62 3.04 4.69 -5.31
N GLU A 63 3.69 4.26 -6.39
CA GLU A 63 5.14 3.98 -6.42
C GLU A 63 5.96 5.23 -6.05
N THR A 64 5.58 6.38 -6.60
CA THR A 64 6.22 7.66 -6.27
C THR A 64 6.04 8.00 -4.79
N ALA A 65 4.86 7.76 -4.23
CA ALA A 65 4.57 8.00 -2.82
C ALA A 65 5.27 6.99 -1.90
N ALA A 66 5.49 5.75 -2.33
CA ALA A 66 6.24 4.73 -1.60
C ALA A 66 7.74 5.09 -1.48
N CYS A 67 8.28 5.80 -2.48
CA CYS A 67 9.65 6.31 -2.48
C CYS A 67 9.81 7.68 -1.76
N SER A 68 8.75 8.20 -1.15
CA SER A 68 8.79 9.49 -0.43
C SER A 68 9.53 9.38 0.90
N ASP A 69 10.10 10.50 1.37
CA ASP A 69 10.65 10.62 2.73
C ASP A 69 9.54 10.70 3.81
N GLU A 70 8.28 10.87 3.40
CA GLU A 70 7.13 10.87 4.31
C GLU A 70 6.74 9.42 4.68
N PRO A 71 6.73 9.06 5.99
CA PRO A 71 6.66 7.68 6.43
C PRO A 71 5.36 6.95 6.11
N ASP A 72 4.27 7.66 5.80
CA ASP A 72 2.96 7.09 5.51
C ASP A 72 2.35 7.59 4.18
N ALA A 73 3.14 8.24 3.32
CA ALA A 73 2.64 8.90 2.11
C ALA A 73 1.85 7.97 1.18
N MET A 74 2.39 6.76 0.90
CA MET A 74 1.70 5.77 0.07
C MET A 74 0.36 5.36 0.67
N ILE A 75 0.32 5.04 1.96
CA ILE A 75 -0.88 4.55 2.67
C ILE A 75 -1.94 5.65 2.71
N THR A 76 -1.52 6.88 3.01
CA THR A 76 -2.40 8.05 3.02
C THR A 76 -2.97 8.35 1.63
N LEU A 77 -2.16 8.22 0.57
CA LEU A 77 -2.63 8.36 -0.81
C LEU A 77 -3.62 7.25 -1.19
N LEU A 78 -3.31 5.99 -0.86
CA LEU A 78 -4.17 4.84 -1.14
C LEU A 78 -5.52 4.95 -0.42
N GLY A 79 -5.51 5.35 0.85
CA GLY A 79 -6.74 5.61 1.61
C GLY A 79 -7.59 6.71 0.99
N ARG A 80 -6.97 7.78 0.47
CA ARG A 80 -7.67 8.85 -0.26
C ARG A 80 -8.30 8.32 -1.55
N ILE A 81 -7.58 7.49 -2.31
CA ILE A 81 -8.08 6.88 -3.56
C ILE A 81 -9.29 5.99 -3.25
N PHE A 82 -9.22 5.14 -2.22
CA PHE A 82 -10.37 4.32 -1.80
C PHE A 82 -11.59 5.16 -1.45
N ARG A 83 -11.41 6.24 -0.68
CA ARG A 83 -12.51 7.15 -0.32
C ARG A 83 -13.13 7.81 -1.55
N GLN A 84 -12.31 8.27 -2.50
CA GLN A 84 -12.79 8.89 -3.74
C GLN A 84 -13.64 7.93 -4.58
N ASN A 85 -13.43 6.62 -4.44
CA ASN A 85 -14.17 5.57 -5.12
C ASN A 85 -15.25 4.91 -4.23
N GLY A 86 -15.63 5.53 -3.10
CA GLY A 86 -16.71 5.06 -2.24
C GLY A 86 -16.37 3.85 -1.36
N MET A 87 -15.10 3.45 -1.29
CA MET A 87 -14.63 2.33 -0.47
C MET A 87 -14.26 2.76 0.95
N GLU A 88 -15.22 3.31 1.69
CA GLU A 88 -14.99 3.89 3.02
C GLU A 88 -14.38 2.89 4.02
N SER A 89 -14.74 1.60 3.94
CA SER A 89 -14.16 0.58 4.82
C SER A 89 -12.67 0.38 4.56
N ALA A 90 -12.26 0.31 3.28
CA ALA A 90 -10.86 0.17 2.92
C ALA A 90 -10.07 1.43 3.26
N ALA A 91 -10.67 2.61 3.03
CA ALA A 91 -10.08 3.89 3.43
C ALA A 91 -9.85 3.97 4.95
N ALA A 92 -10.80 3.51 5.77
CA ALA A 92 -10.66 3.48 7.22
C ALA A 92 -9.57 2.51 7.69
N GLU A 93 -9.39 1.37 7.02
CA GLU A 93 -8.27 0.46 7.29
C GLU A 93 -6.92 1.13 7.00
N MET A 94 -6.80 1.89 5.91
CA MET A 94 -5.58 2.64 5.59
C MET A 94 -5.31 3.76 6.61
N GLU A 95 -6.33 4.47 7.10
CA GLU A 95 -6.16 5.47 8.15
C GLU A 95 -5.67 4.86 9.47
N ALA A 96 -6.23 3.71 9.85
CA ALA A 96 -5.77 2.98 11.03
C ALA A 96 -4.32 2.52 10.86
N LEU A 97 -3.95 2.07 9.66
CA LEU A 97 -2.60 1.63 9.34
C LEU A 97 -1.59 2.78 9.34
N SER A 98 -1.92 3.95 8.78
CA SER A 98 -1.08 5.15 8.79
C SER A 98 -0.66 5.52 10.24
N TYR A 99 -1.60 5.47 11.19
CA TYR A 99 -1.29 5.69 12.62
C TYR A 99 -0.32 4.65 13.20
N CYS A 100 -0.43 3.39 12.79
CA CYS A 100 0.47 2.34 13.26
C CYS A 100 1.87 2.47 12.63
N ILE A 101 1.94 2.86 11.36
CA ILE A 101 3.18 2.94 10.58
C ILE A 101 4.00 4.19 10.93
N SER A 102 3.37 5.27 11.40
CA SER A 102 4.12 6.44 11.90
C SER A 102 5.02 6.13 13.11
N GLU A 103 4.74 5.05 13.83
CA GLU A 103 5.48 4.64 15.03
C GLU A 103 6.48 3.51 14.76
N VAL A 104 6.45 2.88 13.58
CA VAL A 104 7.27 1.72 13.24
C VAL A 104 8.09 2.02 11.99
N PRO A 105 9.41 2.22 12.13
CA PRO A 105 10.31 2.36 10.98
C PRO A 105 10.14 1.18 10.00
N ASP A 106 10.22 1.47 8.70
CA ASP A 106 10.17 0.52 7.60
C ASP A 106 8.82 -0.17 7.34
N ALA A 107 7.80 0.04 8.18
CA ALA A 107 6.50 -0.63 8.00
C ALA A 107 5.77 -0.22 6.70
N CYS A 108 5.97 1.02 6.23
CA CYS A 108 5.46 1.46 4.93
C CYS A 108 6.17 0.75 3.78
N GLY A 109 7.48 0.53 3.88
CA GLY A 109 8.25 -0.24 2.90
C GLY A 109 7.76 -1.69 2.82
N VAL A 110 7.57 -2.34 3.98
CA VAL A 110 7.02 -3.71 4.03
C VAL A 110 5.60 -3.78 3.45
N PHE A 111 4.77 -2.77 3.73
CA PHE A 111 3.44 -2.68 3.13
C PHE A 111 3.53 -2.52 1.61
N ALA A 112 4.40 -1.64 1.12
CA ALA A 112 4.60 -1.37 -0.30
C ALA A 112 5.06 -2.64 -1.02
N ASP A 113 6.08 -3.32 -0.52
CA ASP A 113 6.60 -4.56 -1.08
C ASP A 113 5.46 -5.59 -1.23
N SER A 114 4.73 -5.87 -0.14
CA SER A 114 3.61 -6.83 -0.18
C SER A 114 2.43 -6.38 -1.05
N PHE A 115 2.19 -5.08 -1.22
CA PHE A 115 1.11 -4.55 -2.05
C PHE A 115 1.46 -4.62 -3.54
N PHE A 116 2.68 -4.22 -3.90
CA PHE A 116 3.15 -4.23 -5.29
C PHE A 116 3.49 -5.64 -5.77
N ASP A 117 3.90 -6.56 -4.88
CA ASP A 117 4.10 -7.98 -5.19
C ASP A 117 2.78 -8.76 -5.37
N ASP A 118 1.61 -8.12 -5.17
CA ASP A 118 0.34 -8.74 -5.52
C ASP A 118 0.22 -8.87 -7.03
N GLY A 119 -0.04 -10.08 -7.54
CA GLY A 119 0.07 -10.38 -8.96
C GLY A 119 -0.79 -9.53 -9.90
N TYR A 120 -1.86 -8.90 -9.41
CA TYR A 120 -2.60 -7.91 -10.20
C TYR A 120 -1.86 -6.56 -10.27
N VAL A 121 -1.37 -6.07 -9.13
CA VAL A 121 -0.67 -4.77 -9.04
C VAL A 121 0.71 -4.85 -9.69
N ASP A 122 1.45 -5.95 -9.48
CA ASP A 122 2.76 -6.25 -10.07
C ASP A 122 2.72 -6.12 -11.60
N TRP A 123 1.64 -6.61 -12.23
CA TRP A 123 1.46 -6.49 -13.68
C TRP A 123 1.51 -5.03 -14.16
N TYR A 124 0.86 -4.12 -13.42
CA TYR A 124 0.87 -2.69 -13.75
C TYR A 124 2.23 -2.03 -13.48
N CYS A 125 2.97 -2.48 -12.46
CA CYS A 125 4.35 -2.05 -12.24
C CYS A 125 5.25 -2.45 -13.42
N VAL A 126 5.15 -3.71 -13.87
CA VAL A 126 5.90 -4.23 -15.02
C VAL A 126 5.53 -3.50 -16.31
N GLU A 127 4.24 -3.31 -16.59
CA GLU A 127 3.77 -2.60 -17.77
C GLU A 127 4.22 -1.13 -17.78
N GLY A 128 4.13 -0.46 -16.62
CA GLY A 128 4.65 0.89 -16.42
C GLY A 128 6.14 1.01 -16.73
N TRP A 129 6.95 0.05 -16.24
CA TRP A 129 8.38 -0.02 -16.49
C TRP A 129 8.72 -0.29 -17.96
N LEU A 130 8.00 -1.20 -18.63
CA LEU A 130 8.20 -1.48 -20.05
C LEU A 130 7.93 -0.25 -20.91
N ARG A 131 6.86 0.51 -20.62
CA ARG A 131 6.53 1.75 -21.33
C ARG A 131 7.58 2.84 -21.15
N ASP A 132 8.20 2.93 -19.97
CA ASP A 132 9.27 3.89 -19.69
C ASP A 132 10.59 3.51 -20.38
N MET A 133 10.88 2.21 -20.51
CA MET A 133 12.05 1.73 -21.24
C MET A 133 11.90 1.80 -22.76
N PHE A 134 10.69 1.56 -23.26
CA PHE A 134 10.37 1.59 -24.69
C PHE A 134 9.32 2.66 -25.00
N PRO A 135 9.61 3.95 -24.74
CA PRO A 135 8.68 5.03 -25.03
C PRO A 135 8.44 5.03 -26.53
N SER A 136 7.17 4.92 -26.92
CA SER A 136 6.71 4.62 -28.27
C SER A 136 7.30 5.55 -29.32
N LYS A 137 8.51 5.26 -29.81
CA LYS A 137 9.12 5.91 -30.97
C LYS A 137 8.81 5.19 -32.28
N ASP A 138 8.19 4.01 -32.22
CA ASP A 138 8.01 3.13 -33.37
C ASP A 138 6.55 2.79 -33.73
N GLN A 139 5.58 3.66 -33.40
CA GLN A 139 4.22 3.53 -33.97
C GLN A 139 4.14 4.00 -35.44
N LYS A 140 5.24 4.46 -36.04
CA LYS A 140 5.34 4.85 -37.46
C LYS A 140 5.92 3.78 -38.40
N LEU A 141 6.32 2.62 -37.89
CA LEU A 141 6.90 1.55 -38.71
C LEU A 141 5.91 0.43 -39.09
N LEU A 142 4.66 0.52 -38.64
CA LEU A 142 3.61 -0.47 -38.94
C LEU A 142 2.29 0.13 -39.48
N SER A 143 2.31 1.39 -39.94
CA SER A 143 1.19 1.99 -40.70
C SER A 143 1.51 2.07 -42.19
#